data_AF-A0A7L4Q1L4-F1
#
_entry.id   AF-A0A7L4Q1L4-F1
#
_cell.length_a   1.000
_cell.length_b   1.000
_cell.length_c   1.000
_cell.angle_alpha   90.00
_cell.angle_beta   90.00
_cell.angle_gamma   90.00
#
_symmetry.space_group_name_H-M   'P 1'
#
loop_
_entity.id
_entity.type
_entity.pdbx_description
1 polymer ?
#
loop_
_entity_poly.entity_id
_entity_poly.type
_entity_poly.pdbx_seq_one_letter_code
_entity_poly.pdbx_strand_id
1 'polypeptide(L)'
;GLVPPNGVLIIRDIVPGNHAIQVSKDGYTTQDFALFVDKNEVKKVPVTLQPTGSGLLTVSSEPPGGQVFLDGNLIGVTPMSVSDVAVGDHEILISMTGYSDYRQTVTVTEEGATVSADLVASVPSGRVGLSPLVMLGALAGCAFLTSRRS
;
A
#
# COMPACT_ATOMS: atom_id res chain seq x y z
N GLY A 1 -17.10 6.16 -25.81
CA GLY A 1 -17.50 7.08 -24.71
C GLY A 1 -16.45 7.01 -23.62
N LEU A 2 -16.41 7.97 -22.70
CA LEU A 2 -15.46 7.95 -21.58
C LEU A 2 -15.91 6.95 -20.51
N VAL A 3 -14.97 6.15 -20.00
CA VAL A 3 -15.23 5.26 -18.86
C VAL A 3 -15.23 6.11 -17.59
N PRO A 4 -16.31 6.11 -16.78
CA PRO A 4 -16.35 6.88 -15.55
C PRO A 4 -15.33 6.35 -14.51
N PRO A 5 -15.01 7.11 -13.45
CA PRO A 5 -14.05 6.70 -12.42
C PRO A 5 -14.39 5.39 -11.69
N ASN A 6 -15.65 4.96 -11.73
CA ASN A 6 -16.08 3.67 -11.19
C ASN A 6 -15.67 2.46 -12.07
N GLY A 7 -15.04 2.70 -13.23
CA GLY A 7 -14.56 1.68 -14.15
C GLY A 7 -15.65 1.01 -14.99
N VAL A 8 -16.91 1.48 -14.93
CA VAL A 8 -18.04 0.83 -15.62
C VAL A 8 -18.70 1.78 -16.60
N LEU A 9 -18.54 1.48 -17.89
CA LEU A 9 -19.29 2.13 -18.96
C LEU A 9 -20.49 1.26 -19.35
N ILE A 10 -21.71 1.80 -19.21
CA ILE A 10 -22.94 1.14 -19.67
C ILE A 10 -23.35 1.74 -21.00
N ILE A 11 -23.42 0.91 -22.03
CA ILE A 11 -23.94 1.28 -23.35
C ILE A 11 -25.35 0.70 -23.47
N ARG A 12 -26.33 1.55 -23.79
CA ARG A 12 -27.75 1.19 -23.88
C ARG A 12 -28.23 1.19 -25.33
N ASP A 13 -29.40 0.60 -25.55
CA ASP A 13 -30.11 0.61 -26.83
C ASP A 13 -29.26 0.06 -28.01
N ILE A 14 -28.44 -0.94 -27.71
CA ILE A 14 -27.62 -1.63 -28.71
C ILE A 14 -28.52 -2.51 -29.57
N VAL A 15 -28.43 -2.33 -30.89
CA VAL A 15 -29.13 -3.17 -31.87
C VAL A 15 -28.59 -4.60 -31.79
N PRO A 16 -29.44 -5.65 -31.76
CA PRO A 16 -28.96 -7.02 -31.78
C PRO A 16 -28.09 -7.31 -33.00
N GLY A 17 -26.97 -7.99 -32.81
CA GLY A 17 -26.00 -8.24 -33.89
C GLY A 17 -24.55 -8.23 -33.43
N ASN A 18 -23.63 -8.32 -34.39
CA ASN A 18 -22.20 -8.22 -34.15
C ASN A 18 -21.77 -6.77 -33.96
N HIS A 19 -21.01 -6.53 -32.90
CA HIS A 19 -20.40 -5.24 -32.58
C HIS A 19 -18.92 -5.41 -32.32
N ALA A 20 -18.17 -4.36 -32.65
CA ALA A 20 -16.78 -4.22 -32.26
C ALA A 20 -16.66 -3.09 -31.24
N ILE A 21 -15.93 -3.34 -30.15
CA ILE A 21 -15.60 -2.36 -29.13
C ILE A 21 -14.08 -2.21 -29.13
N GLN A 22 -13.61 -0.98 -29.20
CA GLN A 22 -12.22 -0.64 -28.98
C GLN A 22 -12.09 0.08 -27.63
N VAL A 23 -11.13 -0.36 -26.82
CA VAL A 23 -10.82 0.24 -25.53
C VAL A 23 -9.37 0.71 -25.53
N SER A 24 -9.16 1.99 -25.23
CA SER A 24 -7.85 2.61 -25.16
C SER A 24 -7.73 3.46 -23.90
N LYS A 25 -6.50 3.58 -23.40
CA LYS A 25 -6.10 4.46 -22.30
C LYS A 25 -4.65 4.87 -22.56
N ASP A 26 -4.31 6.12 -22.28
CA ASP A 26 -2.94 6.62 -22.44
C ASP A 26 -1.95 5.77 -21.62
N GLY A 27 -0.85 5.35 -22.25
CA GLY A 27 0.14 4.44 -21.67
C GLY A 27 -0.22 2.95 -21.74
N TYR A 28 -1.37 2.59 -22.32
CA TYR A 28 -1.82 1.21 -22.47
C TYR A 28 -2.11 0.81 -23.92
N THR A 29 -2.00 -0.49 -24.16
CA THR A 29 -2.29 -1.13 -25.45
C THR A 29 -3.78 -1.06 -25.70
N THR A 30 -4.13 -0.60 -26.90
CA THR A 30 -5.52 -0.60 -27.35
C THR A 30 -5.99 -2.03 -27.57
N GLN A 31 -7.14 -2.38 -26.99
CA GLN A 31 -7.74 -3.70 -27.11
C GLN A 31 -9.05 -3.65 -27.89
N ASP A 32 -9.18 -4.58 -28.83
CA ASP A 32 -10.38 -4.73 -29.65
C ASP A 32 -11.15 -5.99 -29.23
N PHE A 33 -12.47 -5.84 -29.06
CA PHE A 33 -13.39 -6.91 -28.69
C PHE A 33 -14.49 -7.02 -29.75
N ALA A 34 -14.67 -8.22 -30.31
CA ALA A 34 -15.85 -8.53 -31.12
C ALA A 34 -16.85 -9.30 -30.25
N LEU A 35 -18.09 -8.85 -30.22
CA LEU A 35 -19.16 -9.54 -29.50
C LEU A 35 -20.47 -9.51 -30.29
N PHE A 36 -21.21 -10.59 -30.19
CA PHE A 36 -22.59 -10.65 -30.64
C PHE A 36 -23.50 -10.30 -29.47
N VAL A 37 -24.41 -9.34 -29.65
CA VAL A 37 -25.40 -8.94 -28.64
C VAL A 37 -26.75 -9.46 -29.07
N ASP A 38 -27.39 -10.29 -28.24
CA ASP A 38 -28.76 -10.74 -28.48
C ASP A 38 -29.81 -9.74 -28.00
N LYS A 39 -31.05 -9.90 -28.48
CA LYS A 39 -32.18 -9.08 -28.04
C LYS A 39 -32.42 -9.25 -26.54
N ASN A 40 -32.50 -8.13 -25.83
CA ASN A 40 -32.71 -8.06 -24.37
C ASN A 40 -31.60 -8.73 -23.53
N GLU A 41 -30.41 -8.95 -24.10
CA GLU A 41 -29.25 -9.45 -23.36
C GLU A 41 -28.38 -8.30 -22.85
N VAL A 42 -27.83 -8.44 -21.64
CA VAL A 42 -26.74 -7.59 -21.14
C VAL A 42 -25.43 -8.36 -21.23
N LYS A 43 -24.57 -7.97 -22.18
CA LYS A 43 -23.19 -8.49 -22.29
C LYS A 43 -22.26 -7.73 -21.35
N LYS A 44 -21.54 -8.46 -20.49
CA LYS A 44 -20.44 -7.91 -19.70
C LYS A 44 -19.12 -8.21 -20.40
N VAL A 45 -18.31 -7.17 -20.61
CA VAL A 45 -16.97 -7.28 -21.20
C VAL A 45 -15.96 -6.82 -20.17
N PRO A 46 -15.37 -7.73 -19.37
CA PRO A 46 -14.27 -7.37 -18.49
C PRO A 46 -13.03 -7.02 -19.35
N VAL A 47 -12.36 -5.93 -19.02
CA VAL A 47 -11.18 -5.45 -19.76
C VAL A 47 -10.01 -5.29 -18.80
N THR A 48 -8.89 -5.92 -19.12
CA THR A 48 -7.64 -5.77 -18.39
C THR A 48 -6.61 -5.21 -19.36
N LEU A 49 -6.27 -3.93 -19.19
CA LEU A 49 -5.35 -3.23 -20.08
C LEU A 49 -3.90 -3.63 -19.81
N GLN A 50 -3.10 -3.69 -20.88
CA GLN A 50 -1.67 -3.99 -20.82
C GLN A 50 -0.87 -2.75 -21.19
N PRO A 51 0.05 -2.27 -20.34
CA PRO A 51 0.93 -1.14 -20.67
C PRO A 51 1.71 -1.34 -21.99
N THR A 52 1.95 -0.26 -22.73
CA THR A 52 2.66 -0.30 -24.04
C THR A 52 4.18 -0.14 -23.95
N GLY A 53 4.73 0.19 -22.78
CA GLY A 53 6.15 0.46 -22.61
C GLY A 53 6.63 0.14 -21.20
N SER A 54 7.93 0.31 -21.01
CA SER A 54 8.58 0.21 -19.70
C SER A 54 9.49 1.41 -19.44
N GLY A 55 9.74 1.69 -18.16
CA GLY A 55 10.57 2.78 -17.68
C GLY A 55 11.50 2.35 -16.55
N LEU A 56 12.44 3.24 -16.21
CA LEU A 56 13.32 3.10 -15.06
C LEU A 56 12.63 3.63 -13.80
N LEU A 57 12.61 2.86 -12.72
CA LEU A 57 12.17 3.34 -11.40
C LEU A 57 13.35 3.35 -10.44
N THR A 58 13.62 4.51 -9.83
CA THR A 58 14.61 4.66 -8.76
C THR A 58 13.90 4.94 -7.44
N VAL A 59 14.24 4.18 -6.38
CA VAL A 59 13.63 4.29 -5.06
C VAL A 59 14.71 4.45 -3.99
N SER A 60 14.60 5.49 -3.19
CA SER A 60 15.47 5.76 -2.03
C SER A 60 14.65 6.03 -0.77
N SER A 61 15.26 5.81 0.40
CA SER A 61 14.67 6.21 1.68
C SER A 61 15.72 6.68 2.66
N GLU A 62 15.29 7.52 3.60
CA GLU A 62 16.06 7.89 4.79
C GLU A 62 15.31 7.41 6.06
N PRO A 63 15.89 6.50 6.86
CA PRO A 63 17.17 5.84 6.63
C PRO A 63 17.09 4.76 5.52
N PRO A 64 18.25 4.35 4.96
CA PRO A 64 18.32 3.30 3.94
C PRO A 64 18.04 1.91 4.52
N GLY A 65 17.73 0.94 3.65
CA GLY A 65 17.48 -0.45 4.03
C GLY A 65 16.01 -0.82 4.23
N GLY A 66 15.09 0.03 3.78
CA GLY A 66 13.66 -0.28 3.76
C GLY A 66 13.33 -1.28 2.65
N GLN A 67 12.47 -2.26 2.92
CA GLN A 67 11.97 -3.20 1.92
C GLN A 67 11.01 -2.50 0.97
N VAL A 68 11.26 -2.60 -0.33
CA VAL A 68 10.47 -1.96 -1.38
C VAL A 68 9.55 -2.98 -2.03
N PHE A 69 8.26 -2.68 -2.01
CA PHE A 69 7.23 -3.44 -2.69
C PHE A 69 6.64 -2.60 -3.83
N LEU A 70 6.51 -3.21 -5.01
CA LEU A 70 5.86 -2.65 -6.19
C LEU A 70 4.59 -3.47 -6.47
N ASP A 71 3.43 -2.84 -6.38
CA ASP A 71 2.11 -3.46 -6.52
C ASP A 71 1.94 -4.71 -5.63
N GLY A 72 2.49 -4.63 -4.41
CA GLY A 72 2.46 -5.70 -3.41
C GLY A 72 3.55 -6.77 -3.55
N ASN A 73 4.37 -6.73 -4.61
CA ASN A 73 5.48 -7.67 -4.79
C ASN A 73 6.79 -7.08 -4.24
N LEU A 74 7.50 -7.82 -3.40
CA LEU A 74 8.82 -7.42 -2.91
C LEU A 74 9.82 -7.40 -4.08
N ILE A 75 10.35 -6.22 -4.40
CA ILE A 75 11.32 -6.04 -5.50
C ILE A 75 12.74 -5.81 -5.01
N GLY A 76 12.94 -5.42 -3.75
CA GLY A 76 14.28 -5.19 -3.20
C GLY A 76 14.29 -4.37 -1.93
N VAL A 77 15.41 -3.66 -1.70
CA VAL A 77 15.63 -2.79 -0.54
C VAL A 77 16.20 -1.44 -0.99
N THR A 78 15.89 -0.36 -0.27
CA THR A 78 16.40 0.98 -0.59
C THR A 78 17.89 1.14 -0.24
N PRO A 79 18.67 1.93 -1.01
CA PRO A 79 18.33 2.49 -2.31
C PRO A 79 18.42 1.45 -3.44
N MET A 80 17.51 1.50 -4.40
CA MET A 80 17.53 0.61 -5.58
C MET A 80 17.04 1.30 -6.85
N SER A 81 17.42 0.72 -7.99
CA SER A 81 16.86 1.05 -9.29
C SER A 81 16.42 -0.24 -9.98
N VAL A 82 15.25 -0.21 -10.62
CA VAL A 82 14.70 -1.33 -11.39
C VAL A 82 14.36 -0.82 -12.79
N SER A 83 14.94 -1.46 -13.80
CA SER A 83 14.55 -1.25 -15.20
C SER A 83 13.31 -2.07 -15.51
N ASP A 84 12.68 -1.77 -16.64
CA ASP A 84 11.58 -2.57 -17.18
C ASP A 84 10.31 -2.57 -16.33
N VAL A 85 10.09 -1.53 -15.52
CA VAL A 85 8.81 -1.31 -14.86
C VAL A 85 7.81 -0.84 -15.89
N ALA A 86 6.64 -1.46 -15.93
CA ALA A 86 5.62 -1.08 -16.89
C ALA A 86 5.27 0.42 -16.79
N VAL A 87 4.98 1.06 -17.91
CA VAL A 87 4.48 2.44 -17.91
C VAL A 87 3.07 2.48 -17.32
N GLY A 88 2.80 3.45 -16.45
CA GLY A 88 1.50 3.61 -15.80
C GLY A 88 1.61 3.85 -14.30
N ASP A 89 0.46 3.77 -13.61
CA ASP A 89 0.38 3.99 -12.17
C ASP A 89 0.71 2.71 -11.41
N HIS A 90 1.63 2.84 -10.45
CA HIS A 90 2.09 1.77 -9.58
C HIS A 90 1.99 2.16 -8.11
N GLU A 91 1.62 1.23 -7.23
CA GLU A 91 1.70 1.43 -5.78
C GLU A 91 3.09 1.03 -5.28
N ILE A 92 3.78 1.98 -4.67
CA ILE A 92 5.02 1.74 -3.93
C ILE A 92 4.70 1.67 -2.45
N LEU A 93 5.18 0.61 -1.81
CA LEU A 93 5.23 0.47 -0.36
C LEU A 93 6.67 0.30 0.08
N ILE A 94 7.13 1.12 1.02
CA ILE A 94 8.42 0.96 1.70
C ILE A 94 8.14 0.61 3.15
N SER A 95 8.62 -0.56 3.59
CA SER A 95 8.43 -1.05 4.95
C SER A 95 9.76 -1.33 5.63
N MET A 96 9.88 -0.92 6.88
CA MET A 96 11.11 -1.10 7.67
C MET A 96 10.78 -1.29 9.14
N THR A 97 11.49 -2.21 9.79
CA THR A 97 11.26 -2.55 11.20
C THR A 97 11.48 -1.33 12.09
N GLY A 98 10.49 -1.00 12.92
CA GLY A 98 10.53 0.16 13.81
C GLY A 98 10.17 1.49 13.13
N TYR A 99 9.70 1.46 11.88
CA TYR A 99 9.22 2.62 11.13
C TYR A 99 7.79 2.39 10.65
N SER A 100 7.08 3.47 10.34
CA SER A 100 5.76 3.41 9.73
C SER A 100 5.89 3.10 8.24
N ASP A 101 4.98 2.27 7.71
CA ASP A 101 4.91 1.98 6.29
C ASP A 101 4.70 3.27 5.48
N TYR A 102 5.53 3.47 4.45
CA TYR A 102 5.38 4.55 3.49
C TYR A 102 4.67 4.02 2.24
N ARG A 103 3.53 4.63 1.85
CA ARG A 103 2.80 4.28 0.63
C ARG A 103 2.66 5.48 -0.29
N GLN A 104 2.93 5.28 -1.57
CA GLN A 104 2.76 6.30 -2.59
C GLN A 104 2.37 5.65 -3.93
N THR A 105 1.40 6.25 -4.62
CA THR A 105 1.17 5.94 -6.04
C THR A 105 2.12 6.78 -6.89
N VAL A 106 2.88 6.13 -7.76
CA VAL A 106 3.81 6.77 -8.70
C VAL A 106 3.41 6.43 -10.14
N THR A 107 3.45 7.43 -11.02
CA THR A 107 3.26 7.21 -12.46
C THR A 107 4.62 7.02 -13.12
N VAL A 108 4.91 5.82 -13.60
CA VAL A 108 6.12 5.50 -14.37
C VAL A 108 5.89 5.85 -15.83
N THR A 109 6.78 6.64 -16.40
CA THR A 109 6.80 6.95 -17.84
C THR A 109 8.01 6.29 -18.50
N GLU A 110 8.12 6.37 -19.83
CA GLU A 110 9.32 5.89 -20.56
C GLU A 110 10.60 6.65 -20.15
N GLU A 111 10.46 7.89 -19.65
CA GLU A 111 11.55 8.69 -19.10
C GLU A 111 11.97 8.21 -17.69
N GLY A 112 11.15 7.36 -17.08
CA GLY A 112 11.33 6.82 -15.74
C GLY A 112 10.62 7.62 -14.64
N ALA A 113 10.78 7.15 -13.41
CA ALA A 113 10.25 7.79 -12.22
C ALA A 113 11.23 7.66 -11.05
N THR A 114 11.15 8.60 -10.10
CA THR A 114 11.96 8.59 -8.89
C THR A 114 11.08 8.77 -7.66
N VAL A 115 11.32 7.96 -6.64
CA VAL A 115 10.65 8.02 -5.33
C VAL A 115 11.71 8.17 -4.25
N SER A 116 11.54 9.18 -3.40
CA SER A 116 12.34 9.37 -2.19
C SER A 116 11.44 9.50 -0.99
N ALA A 117 11.66 8.69 0.04
CA ALA A 117 10.82 8.64 1.24
C ALA A 117 11.61 8.94 2.52
N ASP A 118 11.11 9.84 3.34
CA ASP A 118 11.60 10.05 4.70
C ASP A 118 10.77 9.20 5.66
N LEU A 119 11.37 8.14 6.20
CA LEU A 119 10.67 7.16 7.03
C LEU A 119 10.56 7.66 8.47
N VAL A 120 9.34 7.57 9.01
CA VAL A 120 9.04 8.03 10.37
C VAL A 120 9.07 6.84 11.33
N ALA A 121 9.89 6.93 12.38
CA ALA A 121 9.97 5.90 13.41
C ALA A 121 8.59 5.63 14.03
N SER A 122 8.19 4.36 14.04
CA SER A 122 6.99 3.90 14.72
C SER A 122 7.33 3.71 16.18
N VAL A 123 6.91 4.64 17.03
CA VAL A 123 7.13 4.54 18.48
C VAL A 123 6.18 3.48 19.02
N PRO A 124 6.66 2.30 19.47
CA PRO A 124 5.79 1.37 20.18
C PRO A 124 5.36 2.09 21.46
N SER A 125 4.05 2.30 21.61
CA SER A 125 3.47 2.79 22.87
C SER A 125 3.57 1.67 23.91
N GLY A 126 4.78 1.46 24.43
CA GLY A 126 5.04 0.55 25.53
C GLY A 126 4.39 1.11 26.78
N ARG A 127 3.33 0.46 27.28
CA ARG A 127 2.93 0.60 28.68
C ARG A 127 4.09 0.11 29.52
N VAL A 128 4.88 1.02 30.07
CA VAL A 128 5.83 0.69 31.12
C VAL A 128 4.99 0.35 32.36
N GLY A 129 4.72 -0.94 32.56
CA GLY A 129 4.17 -1.45 33.81
C GLY A 129 5.22 -1.35 34.91
N LEU A 130 5.57 -0.14 35.33
CA LEU A 130 6.23 0.07 36.63
C LEU A 130 5.18 -0.25 37.67
N SER A 131 5.11 -1.52 38.07
CA SER A 131 4.49 -1.86 39.35
C SER A 131 5.37 -1.20 40.41
N PRO A 132 4.88 -0.19 41.16
CA PRO A 132 5.67 0.34 42.26
C PRO A 132 5.82 -0.79 43.28
N LEU A 133 7.06 -1.19 43.52
CA LEU A 133 7.41 -2.03 44.67
C LEU A 133 6.88 -1.28 45.90
N VAL A 134 5.86 -1.81 46.57
CA VAL A 134 5.33 -1.24 47.83
C VAL A 134 6.39 -1.44 48.90
N MET A 135 7.31 -0.48 49.00
CA MET A 135 8.14 -0.23 50.17
C MET A 135 7.56 1.01 50.85
N LEU A 136 6.73 0.83 51.87
CA LEU A 136 6.69 1.75 53.00
C LEU A 136 6.03 1.09 54.22
N GLY A 137 6.81 0.97 55.28
CA GLY A 137 6.38 0.45 56.57
C GLY A 137 5.50 1.44 57.33
N ALA A 138 4.76 0.91 58.30
CA ALA A 138 4.17 1.68 59.38
C ALA A 138 4.77 1.19 60.71
N LEU A 139 5.60 2.05 61.31
CA LEU A 139 5.90 2.08 62.73
C LEU A 139 4.65 2.55 63.49
N ALA A 140 4.25 1.86 64.57
CA ALA A 140 3.83 2.46 65.84
C ALA A 140 3.29 1.40 66.81
N GLY A 141 3.78 1.42 68.06
CA GLY A 141 3.18 0.67 69.17
C GLY A 141 4.11 0.43 70.35
N CYS A 142 4.54 1.49 71.04
CA CYS A 142 5.15 1.38 72.38
C CYS A 142 4.09 1.05 73.43
N ALA A 143 4.35 0.08 74.32
CA ALA A 143 3.85 0.09 75.69
C ALA A 143 4.83 -0.66 76.62
N PHE A 144 4.95 -0.12 77.82
CA PHE A 144 6.09 -0.18 78.74
C PHE A 144 5.85 -1.18 79.89
N LEU A 145 6.92 -1.88 80.30
CA LEU A 145 7.31 -2.31 81.67
C LEU A 145 6.31 -3.01 82.63
N THR A 146 6.72 -4.16 83.18
CA THR A 146 7.48 -4.20 84.45
C THR A 146 8.04 -5.61 84.74
N SER A 147 9.22 -5.62 85.34
CA SER A 147 10.01 -6.78 85.81
C SER A 147 9.34 -7.58 86.93
N ARG A 148 9.74 -8.85 87.16
CA ARG A 148 10.76 -9.24 88.17
C ARG A 148 10.94 -10.76 88.28
N ARG A 149 12.20 -11.17 88.45
CA ARG A 149 12.74 -12.53 88.67
C ARG A 149 12.18 -13.22 89.92
N SER A 150 11.98 -14.53 89.90
CA SER A 150 12.95 -15.55 90.37
C SER A 150 12.53 -16.94 89.96
#